data_AF-A0A939NG46-F1
#
_entry.id   AF-A0A939NG46-F1
#
_cell.length_a   1.000
_cell.length_b   1.000
_cell.length_c   1.000
_cell.angle_alpha   90.00
_cell.angle_beta   90.00
_cell.angle_gamma   90.00
#
_symmetry.space_group_name_H-M   'P 1'
#
loop_
_entity.id
_entity.type
_entity.pdbx_description
1 polymer ?
#
loop_
_entity_poly.entity_id
_entity_poly.type
_entity_poly.pdbx_seq_one_letter_code
_entity_poly.pdbx_strand_id
1 'polypeptide(L)'
;MGTAVGDVWTVDELIKIRDRMQEFGLTFYAIENFDPCHWDDILFDGPKKLEQLEVVKNIIRNVGKAGIPVFGYNFSLAGVAGRVIENKARGGAQTVGLSGINEDILEPMPDNMAWNMKINNHSAGYRPETTTEQLWERLTWFLNHIIPVAEEAGVRLAAPDDPPLEFVRGQPRLVNQPHLYQKLLDIKPSKSNALEFCLGTIAEMSEGNVYEAVQQYASQDAMAYVHLGTLKVCHTIMKPSLMRAILTC
;
A
#
# COMPACT_ATOMS: atom_id res chain seq x y z
N MET A 1 -2.71 -9.07 -15.93
CA MET A 1 -1.76 -8.08 -15.34
C MET A 1 -1.70 -6.87 -16.25
N GLY A 2 -1.78 -5.67 -15.69
CA GLY A 2 -1.60 -4.43 -16.44
C GLY A 2 -0.13 -4.15 -16.76
N THR A 3 0.12 -3.26 -17.71
CA THR A 3 1.45 -2.71 -18.01
C THR A 3 1.55 -1.33 -17.38
N ALA A 4 2.64 -1.10 -16.65
CA ALA A 4 2.95 0.17 -16.00
C ALA A 4 3.38 1.23 -17.03
N VAL A 5 3.00 2.49 -16.84
CA VAL A 5 3.24 3.61 -17.77
C VAL A 5 4.03 4.71 -17.06
N GLY A 6 5.15 5.12 -17.65
CA GLY A 6 6.10 6.07 -17.04
C GLY A 6 5.77 7.56 -17.21
N ASP A 7 4.62 7.92 -17.79
CA ASP A 7 4.27 9.32 -18.04
C ASP A 7 3.95 10.05 -16.72
N VAL A 8 4.43 11.28 -16.59
CA VAL A 8 4.22 12.12 -15.40
C VAL A 8 3.09 13.09 -15.66
N TRP A 9 2.08 13.11 -14.78
CA TRP A 9 0.97 14.05 -14.87
C TRP A 9 1.45 15.49 -14.71
N THR A 10 1.08 16.33 -15.67
CA THR A 10 1.29 17.78 -15.61
C THR A 10 0.30 18.43 -14.65
N VAL A 11 0.63 19.63 -14.17
CA VAL A 11 -0.26 20.42 -13.30
C VAL A 11 -1.58 20.72 -14.00
N ASP A 12 -1.55 21.06 -15.30
CA ASP A 12 -2.74 21.41 -16.07
C ASP A 12 -3.68 20.22 -16.26
N GLU A 13 -3.15 19.01 -16.47
CA GLU A 13 -3.95 17.79 -16.54
C GLU A 13 -4.66 17.50 -15.21
N LEU A 14 -3.95 17.64 -14.09
CA LEU A 14 -4.52 17.44 -12.76
C LEU A 14 -5.60 18.49 -12.45
N ILE A 15 -5.35 19.77 -12.78
CA ILE A 15 -6.32 20.85 -12.64
C ILE A 15 -7.55 20.59 -13.50
N LYS A 16 -7.39 20.14 -14.74
CA LYS A 16 -8.52 19.81 -15.62
C LYS A 16 -9.39 18.70 -15.05
N ILE A 17 -8.80 17.67 -14.44
CA ILE A 17 -9.55 16.61 -13.76
C ILE A 17 -10.29 17.18 -12.55
N ARG A 18 -9.60 17.94 -11.71
CA ARG A 18 -10.18 18.59 -10.52
C ARG A 18 -11.36 19.48 -10.87
N ASP A 19 -11.21 20.36 -11.85
CA ASP A 19 -12.23 21.31 -12.26
C ASP A 19 -13.45 20.57 -12.84
N ARG A 20 -13.21 19.52 -13.63
CA ARG A 20 -14.28 18.64 -14.11
C ARG A 20 -15.03 17.95 -12.97
N MET A 21 -14.33 17.48 -11.92
CA MET A 21 -15.00 16.91 -10.74
C MET A 21 -15.85 17.96 -10.01
N GLN A 22 -15.36 19.20 -9.92
CA GLN A 22 -16.07 20.31 -9.30
C GLN A 22 -17.36 20.70 -10.05
N GLU A 23 -17.41 20.56 -11.38
CA GLU A 23 -18.65 20.73 -12.16
C GLU A 23 -19.79 19.82 -11.68
N PHE A 24 -19.45 18.67 -11.09
CA PHE A 24 -20.40 17.73 -10.49
C PHE A 24 -20.50 17.85 -8.95
N GLY A 25 -19.92 18.90 -8.35
CA GLY A 25 -19.90 19.09 -6.90
C GLY A 25 -18.99 18.09 -6.16
N LEU A 26 -18.04 17.46 -6.85
CA LEU A 26 -17.09 16.52 -6.27
C LEU A 26 -15.75 17.20 -5.99
N THR A 27 -15.05 16.73 -4.95
CA THR A 27 -13.70 17.18 -4.59
C THR A 27 -12.68 16.13 -5.01
N PHE A 28 -11.67 16.54 -5.78
CA PHE A 28 -10.51 15.69 -6.05
C PHE A 28 -9.59 15.69 -4.82
N TYR A 29 -9.88 14.83 -3.86
CA TYR A 29 -9.25 14.86 -2.53
C TYR A 29 -7.93 14.08 -2.45
N ALA A 30 -7.86 12.92 -3.08
CA ALA A 30 -6.71 12.04 -2.99
C ALA A 30 -6.41 11.37 -4.35
N ILE A 31 -5.14 11.08 -4.58
CA ILE A 31 -4.66 10.21 -5.67
C ILE A 31 -4.10 8.94 -5.03
N GLU A 32 -4.36 7.78 -5.62
CA GLU A 32 -3.82 6.50 -5.18
C GLU A 32 -3.59 5.62 -6.42
N ASN A 33 -2.37 5.27 -6.83
CA ASN A 33 -1.02 5.45 -6.27
C ASN A 33 -0.04 5.96 -7.36
N PHE A 34 1.27 6.05 -7.07
CA PHE A 34 2.30 6.10 -8.11
C PHE A 34 2.16 4.91 -9.08
N ASP A 35 2.44 5.14 -10.36
CA ASP A 35 2.61 4.03 -11.30
C ASP A 35 3.95 3.31 -10.98
N PRO A 36 4.02 1.98 -11.00
CA PRO A 36 5.26 1.26 -10.68
C PRO A 36 6.46 1.68 -11.55
N CYS A 37 6.26 2.09 -12.80
CA CYS A 37 7.35 2.60 -13.66
C CYS A 37 7.94 3.93 -13.15
N HIS A 38 7.25 4.67 -12.27
CA HIS A 38 7.79 5.90 -11.69
C HIS A 38 8.87 5.64 -10.63
N TRP A 39 8.89 4.43 -10.03
CA TRP A 39 9.60 4.22 -8.76
C TRP A 39 10.01 2.77 -8.43
N ASP A 40 10.04 1.85 -9.39
CA ASP A 40 10.46 0.48 -9.13
C ASP A 40 11.92 0.34 -8.65
N ASP A 41 12.87 1.12 -9.19
CA ASP A 41 14.24 1.16 -8.67
C ASP A 41 14.28 1.72 -7.24
N ILE A 42 13.35 2.59 -6.83
CA ILE A 42 13.23 3.01 -5.42
C ILE A 42 12.81 1.82 -4.54
N LEU A 43 11.82 1.04 -4.98
CA LEU A 43 11.32 -0.13 -4.25
C LEU A 43 12.39 -1.24 -4.13
N PHE A 44 13.11 -1.50 -5.22
CA PHE A 44 14.07 -2.60 -5.31
C PHE A 44 15.53 -2.21 -5.07
N ASP A 45 15.80 -0.96 -4.69
CA ASP A 45 17.15 -0.41 -4.53
C ASP A 45 18.02 -0.53 -5.81
N GLY A 46 17.39 -0.27 -6.96
CA GLY A 46 18.00 -0.39 -8.27
C GLY A 46 18.79 0.86 -8.71
N PRO A 47 19.55 0.77 -9.80
CA PRO A 47 20.51 1.79 -10.22
C PRO A 47 19.89 3.15 -10.55
N LYS A 48 18.61 3.22 -10.94
CA LYS A 48 17.96 4.50 -11.30
C LYS A 48 17.17 5.13 -10.15
N LYS A 49 17.29 4.62 -8.92
CA LYS A 49 16.51 5.11 -7.77
C LYS A 49 16.64 6.61 -7.54
N LEU A 50 17.79 7.22 -7.84
CA LEU A 50 18.00 8.66 -7.72
C LEU A 50 17.27 9.46 -8.81
N GLU A 51 17.24 8.94 -10.05
CA GLU A 51 16.49 9.56 -11.14
C GLU A 51 14.98 9.47 -10.88
N GLN A 52 14.52 8.29 -10.46
CA GLN A 52 13.12 8.07 -10.07
C GLN A 52 12.73 8.91 -8.85
N LEU A 53 13.64 9.15 -7.91
CA LEU A 53 13.36 10.02 -6.77
C LEU A 53 13.01 11.44 -7.24
N GLU A 54 13.70 11.98 -8.24
CA GLU A 54 13.37 13.29 -8.79
C GLU A 54 12.03 13.27 -9.56
N VAL A 55 11.70 12.18 -10.24
CA VAL A 55 10.38 11.98 -10.87
C VAL A 55 9.28 12.02 -9.81
N VAL A 56 9.41 11.22 -8.74
CA VAL A 56 8.43 11.16 -7.64
C VAL A 56 8.30 12.51 -6.92
N LYS A 57 9.40 13.21 -6.65
CA LYS A 57 9.35 14.57 -6.10
C LYS A 57 8.58 15.53 -7.00
N ASN A 58 8.77 15.45 -8.31
CA ASN A 58 8.04 16.29 -9.27
C ASN A 58 6.55 15.97 -9.32
N ILE A 59 6.18 14.69 -9.24
CA ILE A 59 4.77 14.29 -9.12
C ILE A 59 4.15 14.94 -7.89
N ILE A 60 4.76 14.81 -6.71
CA ILE A 60 4.23 15.39 -5.47
C ILE A 60 4.12 16.93 -5.55
N ARG A 61 5.11 17.61 -6.13
CA ARG A 61 5.03 19.06 -6.38
C ARG A 61 3.88 19.42 -7.30
N ASN A 62 3.65 18.65 -8.37
CA ASN A 62 2.56 18.91 -9.31
C ASN A 62 1.19 18.71 -8.64
N VAL A 63 1.05 17.67 -7.82
CA VAL A 63 -0.15 17.37 -7.01
C VAL A 63 -0.46 18.53 -6.05
N GLY A 64 0.56 19.02 -5.33
CA GLY A 64 0.42 20.20 -4.46
C GLY A 64 0.01 21.46 -5.21
N LYS A 65 0.63 21.75 -6.36
CA LYS A 65 0.26 22.89 -7.23
C LYS A 65 -1.17 22.79 -7.77
N ALA A 66 -1.67 21.57 -8.02
CA ALA A 66 -3.04 21.32 -8.42
C ALA A 66 -4.04 21.46 -7.25
N GLY A 67 -3.57 21.65 -6.01
CA GLY A 67 -4.40 21.80 -4.83
C GLY A 67 -5.03 20.50 -4.35
N ILE A 68 -4.41 19.36 -4.65
CA ILE A 68 -4.86 18.04 -4.20
C ILE A 68 -4.14 17.72 -2.88
N PRO A 69 -4.86 17.58 -1.76
CA PRO A 69 -4.24 17.56 -0.43
C PRO A 69 -3.57 16.24 -0.05
N VAL A 70 -3.92 15.12 -0.70
CA VAL A 70 -3.45 13.79 -0.29
C VAL A 70 -2.95 12.97 -1.47
N PHE A 71 -1.85 12.24 -1.25
CA PHE A 71 -1.30 11.29 -2.21
C PHE A 71 -0.98 9.95 -1.53
N GLY A 72 -1.70 8.90 -1.92
CA GLY A 72 -1.43 7.53 -1.53
C GLY A 72 -0.19 6.96 -2.23
N TYR A 73 0.61 6.20 -1.50
CA TYR A 73 1.70 5.41 -2.07
C TYR A 73 1.77 4.03 -1.43
N ASN A 74 1.99 2.97 -2.20
CA ASN A 74 2.12 1.61 -1.69
C ASN A 74 3.57 1.12 -1.74
N PHE A 75 4.29 1.09 -0.62
CA PHE A 75 5.70 0.64 -0.60
C PHE A 75 5.84 -0.89 -0.51
N SER A 76 4.84 -1.64 -0.96
CA SER A 76 4.92 -3.09 -1.18
C SER A 76 5.85 -3.42 -2.36
N LEU A 77 6.54 -4.56 -2.31
CA LEU A 77 7.30 -5.08 -3.45
C LEU A 77 6.41 -5.93 -4.36
N ALA A 78 5.73 -6.93 -3.78
CA ALA A 78 4.96 -7.93 -4.50
C ALA A 78 3.48 -7.55 -4.75
N GLY A 79 2.98 -6.48 -4.13
CA GLY A 79 1.58 -6.08 -4.26
C GLY A 79 0.62 -7.08 -3.65
N VAL A 80 -0.61 -7.15 -4.17
CA VAL A 80 -1.68 -8.01 -3.63
C VAL A 80 -1.72 -9.35 -4.38
N ALA A 81 -1.44 -10.48 -3.71
CA ALA A 81 -1.52 -11.80 -4.32
C ALA A 81 -2.55 -12.71 -3.61
N GLY A 82 -2.89 -13.83 -4.25
CA GLY A 82 -3.73 -14.87 -3.64
C GLY A 82 -5.23 -14.61 -3.65
N ARG A 83 -5.72 -13.65 -4.43
CA ARG A 83 -7.15 -13.32 -4.53
C ARG A 83 -7.95 -14.51 -5.06
N VAL A 84 -8.94 -14.94 -4.29
CA VAL A 84 -9.95 -15.92 -4.70
C VAL A 84 -11.29 -15.21 -4.88
N ILE A 85 -12.03 -15.55 -5.92
CA ILE A 85 -13.38 -15.04 -6.17
C ILE A 85 -14.38 -16.12 -5.80
N GLU A 86 -15.29 -15.83 -4.87
CA GLU A 86 -16.33 -16.75 -4.42
C GLU A 86 -17.70 -16.06 -4.34
N ASN A 87 -18.78 -16.82 -4.52
CA ASN A 87 -20.16 -16.34 -4.44
C ASN A 87 -20.76 -16.56 -3.04
N LYS A 88 -19.98 -16.35 -1.97
CA LYS A 88 -20.38 -16.67 -0.59
C LYS A 88 -20.91 -15.47 0.21
N ALA A 89 -21.01 -14.29 -0.42
CA ALA A 89 -21.54 -13.11 0.25
C ALA A 89 -23.07 -13.11 0.34
N ARG A 90 -23.59 -12.12 1.07
CA ARG A 90 -25.03 -11.92 1.26
C ARG A 90 -25.73 -11.89 -0.10
N GLY A 91 -26.77 -12.71 -0.25
CA GLY A 91 -27.54 -12.79 -1.49
C GLY A 91 -26.83 -13.47 -2.66
N GLY A 92 -25.72 -14.20 -2.42
CA GLY A 92 -24.99 -14.92 -3.47
C GLY A 92 -24.12 -14.02 -4.35
N ALA A 93 -23.86 -12.79 -3.91
CA ALA A 93 -23.00 -11.86 -4.62
C ALA A 93 -21.56 -12.40 -4.71
N GLN A 94 -20.91 -12.11 -5.84
CA GLN A 94 -19.48 -12.33 -6.03
C GLN A 94 -18.68 -11.48 -5.05
N THR A 95 -17.70 -12.11 -4.42
CA THR A 95 -16.78 -11.46 -3.50
C THR A 95 -15.36 -11.92 -3.73
N VAL A 96 -14.44 -10.99 -3.54
CA VAL A 96 -13.00 -11.26 -3.48
C VAL A 96 -12.64 -11.57 -2.04
N GLY A 97 -11.82 -12.59 -1.84
CA GLY A 97 -11.24 -12.92 -0.54
C GLY A 97 -9.86 -13.54 -0.69
N LEU A 98 -9.29 -13.93 0.44
CA LEU A 98 -8.04 -14.67 0.54
C LEU A 98 -8.33 -16.00 1.23
N SER A 99 -7.94 -17.11 0.63
CA SER A 99 -8.15 -18.45 1.21
C SER A 99 -6.82 -19.04 1.69
N GLY A 100 -6.38 -18.60 2.87
CA GLY A 100 -5.10 -19.03 3.44
C GLY A 100 -3.91 -18.65 2.57
N ILE A 101 -2.78 -19.35 2.79
CA ILE A 101 -1.61 -19.24 1.92
C ILE A 101 -1.81 -20.17 0.73
N ASN A 102 -1.85 -19.62 -0.48
CA ASN A 102 -2.01 -20.36 -1.72
C ASN A 102 -0.80 -20.20 -2.65
N GLU A 103 -0.83 -20.90 -3.78
CA GLU A 103 0.28 -20.94 -4.75
C GLU A 103 0.70 -19.54 -5.20
N ASP A 104 -0.26 -18.66 -5.52
CA ASP A 104 0.02 -17.27 -5.94
C ASP A 104 0.82 -16.46 -4.91
N ILE A 105 0.64 -16.75 -3.61
CA ILE A 105 1.39 -16.09 -2.52
C ILE A 105 2.80 -16.68 -2.41
N LEU A 106 2.98 -17.96 -2.72
CA LEU A 106 4.25 -18.66 -2.58
C LEU A 106 5.14 -18.54 -3.83
N GLU A 107 4.55 -18.26 -5.00
CA GLU A 107 5.28 -18.11 -6.25
C GLU A 107 6.29 -16.96 -6.19
N PRO A 108 7.59 -17.20 -6.48
CA PRO A 108 8.59 -16.15 -6.50
C PRO A 108 8.21 -15.01 -7.45
N MET A 109 8.51 -13.79 -7.05
CA MET A 109 8.20 -12.60 -7.84
C MET A 109 9.05 -12.52 -9.12
N PRO A 110 8.46 -12.41 -10.33
CA PRO A 110 9.20 -12.21 -11.57
C PRO A 110 9.98 -10.89 -11.56
N ASP A 111 11.18 -10.90 -12.14
CA ASP A 111 12.07 -9.74 -12.16
C ASP A 111 11.52 -8.53 -12.95
N ASN A 112 10.65 -8.78 -13.92
CA ASN A 112 10.03 -7.73 -14.72
C ASN A 112 8.76 -7.14 -14.11
N MET A 113 8.52 -7.39 -12.83
CA MET A 113 7.36 -6.91 -12.11
C MET A 113 7.74 -5.96 -10.97
N ALA A 114 6.79 -5.08 -10.67
CA ALA A 114 6.64 -4.38 -9.43
C ALA A 114 5.15 -4.45 -9.09
N TRP A 115 4.81 -4.85 -7.86
CA TRP A 115 3.46 -5.30 -7.51
C TRP A 115 2.94 -6.39 -8.45
N ASN A 116 1.73 -6.19 -8.98
CA ASN A 116 1.06 -7.05 -9.96
C ASN A 116 1.14 -6.50 -11.39
N MET A 117 2.08 -5.58 -11.65
CA MET A 117 2.22 -4.90 -12.93
C MET A 117 3.57 -5.21 -13.58
N LYS A 118 3.57 -5.29 -14.90
CA LYS A 118 4.82 -5.41 -15.67
C LYS A 118 5.44 -4.03 -15.83
N ILE A 119 6.67 -3.87 -15.34
CA ILE A 119 7.48 -2.64 -15.47
C ILE A 119 8.35 -2.66 -16.74
N ASN A 120 8.59 -3.83 -17.30
CA ASN A 120 9.28 -3.98 -18.58
C ASN A 120 8.90 -5.30 -19.28
N ASN A 121 9.25 -5.40 -20.56
CA ASN A 121 8.91 -6.56 -21.42
C ASN A 121 9.97 -7.69 -21.38
N HIS A 122 11.04 -7.55 -20.60
CA HIS A 122 12.13 -8.53 -20.55
C HIS A 122 12.07 -9.30 -19.23
N SER A 123 11.64 -10.57 -19.27
CA SER A 123 11.72 -11.45 -18.10
C SER A 123 12.84 -12.46 -18.32
N ALA A 124 13.83 -12.47 -17.42
CA ALA A 124 14.93 -13.43 -17.44
C ALA A 124 15.09 -14.17 -16.10
N GLY A 125 14.13 -14.05 -15.17
CA GLY A 125 14.18 -14.73 -13.88
C GLY A 125 13.23 -14.15 -12.83
N TYR A 126 13.56 -14.42 -11.57
CA TYR A 126 12.84 -13.95 -10.39
C TYR A 126 13.65 -12.88 -9.66
N ARG A 127 12.97 -11.95 -9.01
CA ARG A 127 13.57 -10.99 -8.09
C ARG A 127 14.28 -11.75 -6.96
N PRO A 128 15.49 -11.34 -6.56
CA PRO A 128 16.09 -11.80 -5.31
C PRO A 128 15.18 -11.50 -4.12
N GLU A 129 15.21 -12.36 -3.10
CA GLU A 129 14.50 -12.11 -1.85
C GLU A 129 15.08 -10.88 -1.15
N THR A 130 14.20 -10.02 -0.62
CA THR A 130 14.56 -8.88 0.22
C THR A 130 14.29 -9.24 1.68
N THR A 131 15.13 -8.83 2.62
CA THR A 131 14.82 -9.01 4.06
C THR A 131 13.90 -7.90 4.58
N THR A 132 13.18 -8.16 5.67
CA THR A 132 12.33 -7.16 6.32
C THR A 132 13.12 -5.91 6.70
N GLU A 133 14.36 -6.07 7.18
CA GLU A 133 15.26 -4.97 7.54
C GLU A 133 15.59 -4.11 6.33
N GLN A 134 15.97 -4.75 5.21
CA GLN A 134 16.27 -4.04 3.96
C GLN A 134 15.05 -3.25 3.45
N LEU A 135 13.84 -3.83 3.55
CA LEU A 135 12.63 -3.12 3.15
C LEU A 135 12.38 -1.88 4.02
N TRP A 136 12.56 -2.00 5.34
CA TRP A 136 12.44 -0.87 6.26
C TRP A 136 13.55 0.19 6.06
N GLU A 137 14.78 -0.21 5.73
CA GLU A 137 15.88 0.70 5.38
C GLU A 137 15.56 1.49 4.10
N ARG A 138 15.02 0.82 3.06
CA ARG A 138 14.59 1.46 1.81
C ARG A 138 13.44 2.44 2.05
N LEU A 139 12.43 2.06 2.83
CA LEU A 139 11.34 2.98 3.22
C LEU A 139 11.90 4.17 3.99
N THR A 140 12.81 3.95 4.93
CA THR A 140 13.45 5.01 5.73
C THR A 140 14.20 5.98 4.84
N TRP A 141 14.96 5.46 3.87
CA TRP A 141 15.64 6.28 2.88
C TRP A 141 14.63 7.11 2.07
N PHE A 142 13.58 6.48 1.53
CA PHE A 142 12.56 7.16 0.74
C PHE A 142 11.86 8.29 1.52
N LEU A 143 11.34 7.98 2.72
CA LEU A 143 10.63 8.94 3.58
C LEU A 143 11.50 10.14 3.95
N ASN A 144 12.77 9.93 4.26
CA ASN A 144 13.71 11.02 4.55
C ASN A 144 13.88 12.00 3.38
N HIS A 145 13.72 11.54 2.13
CA HIS A 145 13.85 12.39 0.95
C HIS A 145 12.52 12.99 0.47
N ILE A 146 11.41 12.27 0.62
CA ILE A 146 10.13 12.70 0.03
C ILE A 146 9.26 13.51 0.99
N ILE A 147 9.31 13.25 2.31
CA ILE A 147 8.47 13.97 3.28
C ILE A 147 8.72 15.49 3.26
N PRO A 148 9.98 15.99 3.23
CA PRO A 148 10.20 17.44 3.13
C PRO A 148 9.56 18.06 1.88
N VAL A 149 9.57 17.34 0.76
CA VAL A 149 8.96 17.81 -0.49
C VAL A 149 7.43 17.80 -0.40
N ALA A 150 6.85 16.80 0.26
CA ALA A 150 5.43 16.74 0.52
C ALA A 150 4.97 17.88 1.46
N GLU A 151 5.76 18.21 2.49
CA GLU A 151 5.51 19.36 3.38
C GLU A 151 5.50 20.68 2.60
N GLU A 152 6.54 20.93 1.79
CA GLU A 152 6.63 22.12 0.94
C GLU A 152 5.47 22.22 -0.06
N ALA A 153 5.01 21.07 -0.58
CA ALA A 153 3.90 21.00 -1.52
C ALA A 153 2.52 21.09 -0.83
N GLY A 154 2.45 21.04 0.50
CA GLY A 154 1.19 21.00 1.24
C GLY A 154 0.40 19.70 1.06
N VAL A 155 1.10 18.59 0.78
CA VAL A 155 0.50 17.27 0.51
C VAL A 155 0.78 16.32 1.68
N ARG A 156 -0.23 15.54 2.07
CA ARG A 156 -0.07 14.40 2.98
C ARG A 156 0.17 13.12 2.18
N LEU A 157 1.27 12.43 2.43
CA LEU A 157 1.53 11.12 1.86
C LEU A 157 0.91 10.04 2.75
N ALA A 158 0.18 9.11 2.14
CA ALA A 158 -0.59 8.11 2.85
C ALA A 158 -0.16 6.69 2.44
N ALA A 159 0.35 5.91 3.40
CA ALA A 159 0.81 4.55 3.15
C ALA A 159 -0.25 3.50 3.55
N PRO A 160 -0.61 2.55 2.66
CA PRO A 160 -1.34 1.33 2.98
C PRO A 160 -0.39 0.14 3.17
N ASP A 161 -0.91 -1.02 3.59
CA ASP A 161 -0.22 -2.31 3.38
C ASP A 161 -1.20 -3.51 3.34
N ASP A 162 -1.66 -3.91 2.14
CA ASP A 162 -2.59 -5.04 1.90
C ASP A 162 -2.00 -6.17 1.02
N PRO A 163 -2.09 -7.48 1.34
CA PRO A 163 -2.63 -8.08 2.57
C PRO A 163 -1.62 -8.10 3.73
N PRO A 164 -2.07 -8.23 4.99
CA PRO A 164 -1.20 -8.18 6.17
C PRO A 164 -0.50 -9.53 6.44
N LEU A 165 0.17 -10.08 5.42
CA LEU A 165 1.03 -11.26 5.56
C LEU A 165 2.47 -10.82 5.84
N GLU A 166 3.29 -11.66 6.46
CA GLU A 166 4.73 -11.36 6.61
C GLU A 166 5.45 -11.32 5.26
N PHE A 167 5.11 -12.27 4.37
CA PHE A 167 5.71 -12.41 3.05
C PHE A 167 4.67 -12.69 1.99
N VAL A 168 4.90 -12.12 0.81
CA VAL A 168 4.17 -12.38 -0.43
C VAL A 168 5.18 -12.51 -1.56
N ARG A 169 5.16 -13.62 -2.29
CA ARG A 169 6.03 -13.92 -3.44
C ARG A 169 7.53 -13.85 -3.14
N GLY A 170 7.90 -14.31 -1.93
CA GLY A 170 9.28 -14.24 -1.43
C GLY A 170 9.73 -12.84 -1.02
N GLN A 171 8.82 -11.86 -0.96
CA GLN A 171 9.12 -10.48 -0.58
C GLN A 171 8.39 -10.08 0.72
N PRO A 172 9.03 -9.33 1.63
CA PRO A 172 8.43 -8.96 2.90
C PRO A 172 7.35 -7.88 2.73
N ARG A 173 6.47 -7.79 3.72
CA ARG A 173 5.52 -6.68 3.89
C ARG A 173 5.99 -5.72 4.98
N LEU A 174 5.54 -4.48 4.93
CA LEU A 174 5.98 -3.41 5.84
C LEU A 174 5.15 -3.39 7.12
N VAL A 175 3.86 -3.09 6.98
CA VAL A 175 2.89 -2.86 8.04
C VAL A 175 1.85 -3.98 8.03
N ASN A 176 2.28 -5.18 8.40
CA ASN A 176 1.40 -6.35 8.51
C ASN A 176 0.78 -6.53 9.91
N GLN A 177 1.05 -5.63 10.85
CA GLN A 177 0.46 -5.62 12.20
C GLN A 177 0.20 -4.17 12.65
N PRO A 178 -0.78 -3.91 13.55
CA PRO A 178 -1.20 -2.55 13.84
C PRO A 178 -0.11 -1.69 14.48
N HIS A 179 0.78 -2.29 15.27
CA HIS A 179 1.86 -1.57 15.93
C HIS A 179 2.95 -1.06 14.95
N LEU A 180 3.04 -1.67 13.76
CA LEU A 180 4.03 -1.28 12.74
C LEU A 180 3.66 0.03 12.04
N TYR A 181 2.40 0.46 12.08
CA TYR A 181 2.02 1.81 11.64
C TYR A 181 2.75 2.88 12.45
N GLN A 182 2.91 2.69 13.76
CA GLN A 182 3.68 3.62 14.59
C GLN A 182 5.15 3.66 14.16
N LYS A 183 5.75 2.50 13.87
CA LYS A 183 7.13 2.43 13.35
C LYS A 183 7.27 3.24 12.05
N LEU A 184 6.29 3.19 11.14
CA LEU A 184 6.28 3.99 9.92
C LEU A 184 6.20 5.50 10.19
N LEU A 185 5.29 5.91 11.08
CA LEU A 185 5.13 7.32 11.47
C LEU A 185 6.40 7.88 12.13
N ASP A 186 7.05 7.06 12.95
CA ASP A 186 8.24 7.44 13.72
C ASP A 186 9.50 7.61 12.86
N ILE A 187 9.56 7.04 11.65
CA ILE A 187 10.69 7.23 10.71
C ILE A 187 10.94 8.70 10.45
N LYS A 188 9.86 9.45 10.20
CA LYS A 188 9.91 10.88 9.89
C LYS A 188 8.64 11.55 10.41
N PRO A 189 8.64 12.00 11.69
CA PRO A 189 7.46 12.64 12.28
C PRO A 189 7.09 13.92 11.53
N SER A 190 5.93 13.91 10.89
CA SER A 190 5.39 15.03 10.12
C SER A 190 3.90 14.79 9.85
N LYS A 191 3.10 15.85 9.68
CA LYS A 191 1.72 15.73 9.20
C LYS A 191 1.63 15.23 7.77
N SER A 192 2.70 15.41 7.00
CA SER A 192 2.82 14.89 5.64
C SER A 192 3.23 13.42 5.60
N ASN A 193 3.63 12.81 6.72
CA ASN A 193 3.81 11.36 6.86
C ASN A 193 2.56 10.78 7.54
N ALA A 194 1.63 10.27 6.74
CA ALA A 194 0.30 9.88 7.18
C ALA A 194 -0.05 8.46 6.70
N LEU A 195 -1.21 7.98 7.15
CA LEU A 195 -1.70 6.64 6.88
C LEU A 195 -2.87 6.67 5.89
N GLU A 196 -2.84 5.74 4.93
CA GLU A 196 -4.05 5.19 4.36
C GLU A 196 -4.53 4.13 5.35
N PHE A 197 -5.68 4.38 6.00
CA PHE A 197 -6.14 3.52 7.07
C PHE A 197 -7.20 2.53 6.57
N CYS A 198 -6.76 1.38 6.05
CA CYS A 198 -7.67 0.33 5.60
C CYS A 198 -8.20 -0.50 6.78
N LEU A 199 -9.47 -0.31 7.12
CA LEU A 199 -10.11 -1.07 8.21
C LEU A 199 -10.16 -2.57 7.91
N GLY A 200 -10.35 -2.95 6.65
CA GLY A 200 -10.39 -4.36 6.24
C GLY A 200 -9.07 -5.05 6.54
N THR A 201 -7.97 -4.47 6.07
CA THR A 201 -6.61 -5.00 6.29
C THR A 201 -6.30 -5.10 7.78
N ILE A 202 -6.58 -4.06 8.57
CA ILE A 202 -6.32 -4.10 10.02
C ILE A 202 -7.14 -5.19 10.71
N ALA A 203 -8.38 -5.42 10.27
CA ALA A 203 -9.22 -6.48 10.81
C ALA A 203 -8.71 -7.90 10.48
N GLU A 204 -7.84 -8.05 9.47
CA GLU A 204 -7.18 -9.32 9.13
C GLU A 204 -5.87 -9.56 9.90
N MET A 205 -5.31 -8.52 10.53
CA MET A 205 -4.09 -8.63 11.32
C MET A 205 -4.31 -9.52 12.55
N SER A 206 -3.27 -10.29 12.91
CA SER A 206 -3.36 -11.26 14.02
C SER A 206 -3.20 -10.63 15.39
N GLU A 207 -2.70 -9.39 15.46
CA GLU A 207 -2.46 -8.66 16.69
C GLU A 207 -3.34 -7.41 16.81
N GLY A 208 -3.55 -6.96 18.04
CA GLY A 208 -4.30 -5.74 18.33
C GLY A 208 -5.79 -5.84 18.02
N ASN A 209 -6.45 -4.68 18.03
CA ASN A 209 -7.86 -4.54 17.70
C ASN A 209 -8.05 -3.30 16.83
N VAL A 210 -8.90 -3.42 15.80
CA VAL A 210 -9.27 -2.32 14.92
C VAL A 210 -9.75 -1.07 15.67
N TYR A 211 -10.51 -1.22 16.77
CA TYR A 211 -11.00 -0.07 17.54
C TYR A 211 -9.88 0.68 18.25
N GLU A 212 -8.91 -0.05 18.81
CA GLU A 212 -7.74 0.54 19.47
C GLU A 212 -6.83 1.24 18.46
N ALA A 213 -6.60 0.60 17.30
CA ALA A 213 -5.84 1.19 16.20
C ALA A 213 -6.50 2.48 15.70
N VAL A 214 -7.83 2.47 15.48
CA VAL A 214 -8.59 3.68 15.12
C VAL A 214 -8.40 4.76 16.18
N GLN A 215 -8.60 4.44 17.45
CA GLN A 215 -8.49 5.42 18.54
C GLN A 215 -7.08 6.03 18.60
N GLN A 216 -6.04 5.20 18.52
CA GLN A 216 -4.65 5.63 18.55
C GLN A 216 -4.35 6.57 17.38
N TYR A 217 -4.53 6.12 16.15
CA TYR A 217 -4.07 6.88 14.97
C TYR A 217 -4.99 8.04 14.60
N ALA A 218 -6.27 8.01 15.01
CA ALA A 218 -7.14 9.19 14.97
C ALA A 218 -6.69 10.27 15.96
N SER A 219 -6.35 9.89 17.20
CA SER A 219 -5.93 10.87 18.21
C SER A 219 -4.61 11.57 17.86
N GLN A 220 -3.76 10.93 17.05
CA GLN A 220 -2.53 11.52 16.52
C GLN A 220 -2.76 12.39 15.28
N ASP A 221 -3.97 12.39 14.71
CA ASP A 221 -4.27 12.95 13.38
C ASP A 221 -3.27 12.42 12.33
N ALA A 222 -3.05 11.10 12.37
CA ALA A 222 -2.14 10.40 11.48
C ALA A 222 -2.84 9.84 10.23
N MET A 223 -4.17 9.71 10.23
CA MET A 223 -4.93 9.18 9.10
C MET A 223 -5.23 10.28 8.08
N ALA A 224 -4.78 10.11 6.83
CA ALA A 224 -5.09 11.04 5.73
C ALA A 224 -6.42 10.69 5.04
N TYR A 225 -6.70 9.40 4.86
CA TYR A 225 -8.00 8.87 4.46
C TYR A 225 -8.14 7.41 4.94
N VAL A 226 -9.35 6.87 4.79
CA VAL A 226 -9.74 5.57 5.35
C VAL A 226 -10.44 4.75 4.26
N HIS A 227 -9.94 3.56 3.96
CA HIS A 227 -10.74 2.55 3.27
C HIS A 227 -11.69 1.86 4.26
N LEU A 228 -12.98 2.24 4.16
CA LEU A 228 -14.07 1.64 4.92
C LEU A 228 -14.63 0.41 4.20
N GLY A 229 -13.81 -0.64 4.09
CA GLY A 229 -14.24 -1.98 3.67
C GLY A 229 -14.59 -2.84 4.88
N THR A 230 -15.61 -3.71 4.76
CA THR A 230 -15.87 -4.76 5.76
C THR A 230 -15.42 -6.10 5.20
N LEU A 231 -14.58 -6.81 5.94
CA LEU A 231 -14.17 -8.18 5.65
C LEU A 231 -14.76 -9.12 6.70
N LYS A 232 -15.01 -10.37 6.28
CA LYS A 232 -15.40 -11.44 7.20
C LYS A 232 -14.25 -12.44 7.29
N VAL A 233 -13.49 -12.37 8.38
CA VAL A 233 -12.44 -13.36 8.66
C VAL A 233 -13.09 -14.68 9.08
N CYS A 234 -13.16 -15.63 8.15
CA CYS A 234 -13.56 -17.00 8.45
C CYS A 234 -12.38 -17.75 9.06
N HIS A 235 -12.30 -17.77 10.40
CA HIS A 235 -11.25 -18.47 11.14
C HIS A 235 -11.18 -19.96 10.76
N THR A 236 -10.29 -20.30 9.83
CA THR A 236 -9.86 -21.68 9.58
C THR A 236 -8.33 -21.82 9.69
N ILE A 237 -7.61 -20.73 9.99
CA ILE A 237 -6.19 -20.78 10.31
C ILE A 237 -6.03 -21.12 11.80
N MET A 238 -6.53 -22.29 12.21
CA MET A 238 -6.16 -22.86 13.50
C MET A 238 -4.80 -23.55 13.35
N LYS A 239 -3.81 -23.09 14.13
CA LYS A 239 -2.57 -23.84 14.37
C LYS A 239 -2.95 -25.29 14.73
N PRO A 240 -2.31 -26.33 14.14
CA PRO A 240 -2.63 -27.74 14.41
C PRO A 240 -2.57 -28.14 15.90
N SER A 241 -1.93 -27.33 16.75
CA SER A 241 -1.77 -27.59 18.19
C SER A 241 -2.98 -27.24 19.05
N LEU A 242 -4.00 -26.54 18.55
CA LEU A 242 -5.15 -26.09 19.35
C LEU A 242 -6.45 -26.89 19.12
N MET A 243 -6.35 -28.09 18.54
CA MET A 243 -7.53 -28.91 18.17
C MET A 243 -8.06 -29.82 19.30
N ARG A 244 -7.66 -29.61 20.56
CA ARG A 244 -8.06 -30.49 21.68
C ARG A 244 -8.91 -29.88 22.80
N ALA A 245 -9.32 -28.62 22.72
CA ALA A 245 -9.94 -27.97 23.89
C ALA A 245 -11.39 -27.47 23.75
N ILE A 246 -12.02 -27.47 22.56
CA ILE A 246 -13.36 -26.87 22.44
C ILE A 246 -14.28 -27.77 21.61
N LEU A 247 -14.74 -28.85 22.24
CA LEU A 247 -15.92 -29.63 21.87
C LEU A 247 -16.56 -30.15 23.16
N THR A 248 -17.08 -29.22 23.97
CA THR A 248 -18.15 -29.46 24.97
C THR A 248 -18.55 -28.11 25.56
N CYS A 249 -19.75 -27.66 25.19
CA CYS A 249 -20.71 -26.76 25.85
C CYS A 249 -21.36 -25.84 24.83
#